data_AF-A0A0C9X7G4-F1
#
_entry.id   AF-A0A0C9X7G4-F1
#
_cell.length_a   1.000
_cell.length_b   1.000
_cell.length_c   1.000
_cell.angle_alpha   90.00
_cell.angle_beta   90.00
_cell.angle_gamma   90.00
#
_symmetry.space_group_name_H-M   'P 1'
#
loop_
_entity.id
_entity.type
_entity.pdbx_description
1 polymer ?
#
loop_
_entity_poly.entity_id
_entity_poly.type
_entity_poly.pdbx_seq_one_letter_code
_entity_poly.pdbx_strand_id
1 'polypeptide(L)'
;MANLAATYSNLGKYKEAEKLEIQVLDARRRILGVQHPHTILAMENLAATLRSLRKYKEAEELVIQAQNTSIMNFDKKVYSLSNFIKKTSKMMSKIAHSFHKENDPNDDLTGTSS
;
A
#
# COMPACT_ATOMS: atom_id res chain seq x y z
N MET A 1 14.71 -7.26 -18.31
CA MET A 1 15.60 -6.22 -17.76
C MET A 1 15.91 -6.40 -16.29
N ALA A 2 14.92 -6.52 -15.39
CA ALA A 2 15.16 -6.71 -13.95
C ALA A 2 15.99 -7.97 -13.63
N ASN A 3 15.66 -9.13 -14.22
CA ASN A 3 16.41 -10.36 -13.99
C ASN A 3 17.85 -10.27 -14.50
N LEU A 4 18.08 -9.58 -15.62
CA LEU A 4 19.43 -9.38 -16.18
C LEU A 4 20.28 -8.49 -15.26
N ALA A 5 19.69 -7.45 -14.68
CA ALA A 5 20.40 -6.60 -13.72
C ALA A 5 20.82 -7.38 -12.46
N ALA A 6 19.91 -8.21 -11.92
CA ALA A 6 20.22 -9.10 -10.80
C ALA A 6 21.35 -10.08 -11.15
N THR A 7 21.33 -10.66 -12.35
CA THR A 7 22.43 -11.51 -12.82
C THR A 7 23.76 -10.74 -12.88
N TYR A 8 23.78 -9.52 -13.40
CA TYR A 8 24.99 -8.70 -13.42
C TYR A 8 25.49 -8.34 -12.03
N SER A 9 24.60 -7.99 -11.10
CA SER A 9 24.97 -7.72 -9.71
C SER A 9 25.61 -8.95 -9.05
N ASN A 10 25.02 -10.14 -9.23
CA ASN A 10 25.57 -11.41 -8.74
C ASN A 10 26.92 -11.77 -9.36
N LEU A 11 27.20 -11.30 -10.58
CA LEU A 11 28.49 -11.48 -11.26
C LEU A 11 29.52 -10.38 -10.92
N GLY A 12 29.19 -9.46 -10.01
CA GLY A 12 30.06 -8.32 -9.66
C GLY A 12 30.13 -7.22 -10.72
N LYS A 13 29.29 -7.29 -11.77
CA LYS A 13 29.18 -6.29 -12.84
C LYS A 13 28.24 -5.15 -12.44
N TYR A 14 28.63 -4.43 -11.39
CA TYR A 14 27.74 -3.49 -10.71
C TYR A 14 27.39 -2.25 -11.55
N LYS A 15 28.27 -1.79 -12.45
CA LYS A 15 27.98 -0.63 -13.32
C LYS A 15 26.91 -0.96 -14.37
N GLU A 16 26.96 -2.17 -14.91
CA GLU A 16 25.99 -2.68 -15.87
C GLU A 16 24.66 -2.96 -15.19
N ALA A 17 24.69 -3.51 -13.97
CA ALA A 17 23.51 -3.69 -13.13
C ALA A 17 22.82 -2.35 -12.83
N GLU A 18 23.58 -1.34 -12.38
CA GLU A 18 23.10 0.01 -12.06
C GLU A 18 22.35 0.63 -13.25
N LYS A 19 22.96 0.59 -14.45
CA LYS A 19 22.34 1.14 -15.67
C LYS A 19 20.99 0.49 -15.97
N LEU A 20 20.89 -0.84 -15.82
CA LEU A 20 19.65 -1.56 -16.05
C LEU A 20 18.62 -1.30 -14.94
N GLU A 21 19.05 -1.22 -13.69
CA GLU A 21 18.19 -0.93 -12.54
C GLU A 21 17.57 0.45 -12.61
N ILE A 22 18.30 1.47 -13.05
CA ILE A 22 17.75 2.81 -13.30
C ILE A 22 16.63 2.75 -14.34
N GLN A 23 16.84 2.06 -15.47
CA GLN A 23 15.81 1.91 -16.50
C GLN A 23 14.57 1.16 -15.99
N VAL A 24 14.78 0.12 -15.17
CA VAL A 24 13.68 -0.63 -14.54
C VAL A 24 12.91 0.24 -13.56
N LEU A 25 13.61 1.02 -12.73
CA LEU A 25 12.98 1.91 -11.76
C LEU A 25 12.15 2.99 -12.45
N ASP A 26 12.68 3.63 -13.49
CA ASP A 26 11.97 4.66 -14.26
C ASP A 26 10.74 4.10 -14.98
N ALA A 27 10.87 2.93 -15.61
CA ALA A 27 9.74 2.27 -16.27
C ALA A 27 8.63 1.91 -15.26
N ARG A 28 9.00 1.33 -14.11
CA ARG A 28 8.04 0.96 -13.06
C ARG A 28 7.39 2.19 -12.43
N ARG A 29 8.13 3.27 -12.17
CA ARG A 29 7.57 4.56 -11.75
C ARG A 29 6.52 5.07 -12.72
N ARG A 30 6.79 5.01 -14.03
CA ARG A 30 5.88 5.52 -15.07
C ARG A 30 4.63 4.65 -15.24
N ILE A 31 4.79 3.34 -15.25
CA ILE A 31 3.71 2.38 -15.58
C ILE A 31 2.87 2.06 -14.35
N LEU A 32 3.50 1.81 -13.20
CA LEU A 32 2.85 1.31 -11.99
C LEU A 32 2.67 2.40 -10.92
N GLY A 33 3.42 3.49 -11.01
CA GLY A 33 3.47 4.54 -9.99
C GLY A 33 4.53 4.29 -8.92
N VAL A 34 4.86 5.34 -8.17
CA VAL A 34 5.91 5.29 -7.13
C VAL A 34 5.55 4.35 -5.98
N GLN A 35 4.25 4.25 -5.66
CA GLN A 35 3.71 3.47 -4.55
C GLN A 35 3.61 1.97 -4.83
N HIS A 36 3.84 1.52 -6.06
CA HIS A 36 3.68 0.12 -6.37
C HIS A 36 4.78 -0.73 -5.70
N PRO A 37 4.46 -1.91 -5.11
CA PRO A 37 5.46 -2.77 -4.47
C PRO A 37 6.66 -3.11 -5.36
N HIS A 38 6.43 -3.36 -6.66
CA HIS A 38 7.52 -3.57 -7.60
C HIS A 38 8.40 -2.34 -7.85
N THR A 39 7.86 -1.13 -7.72
CA THR A 39 8.65 0.11 -7.81
C THR A 39 9.53 0.26 -6.57
N ILE A 40 8.99 -0.02 -5.39
CA ILE A 40 9.74 -0.03 -4.12
C ILE A 40 10.88 -1.07 -4.17
N LEU A 41 10.60 -2.29 -4.61
CA LEU A 41 11.61 -3.33 -4.79
C LEU A 41 12.71 -2.92 -5.80
N ALA A 42 12.35 -2.18 -6.85
CA ALA A 42 13.34 -1.67 -7.80
C ALA A 42 14.26 -0.61 -7.17
N MET A 43 13.75 0.22 -6.26
CA MET A 43 14.58 1.13 -5.46
C MET A 43 15.54 0.33 -4.57
N GLU A 44 15.04 -0.68 -3.85
CA GLU A 44 15.90 -1.48 -2.96
C GLU A 44 17.03 -2.20 -3.70
N ASN A 45 16.74 -2.76 -4.87
CA ASN A 45 17.76 -3.40 -5.73
C ASN A 45 18.81 -2.39 -6.19
N LEU A 46 18.39 -1.23 -6.70
CA LEU A 46 19.31 -0.17 -7.12
C LEU A 46 20.18 0.32 -5.96
N ALA A 47 19.60 0.50 -4.76
CA ALA A 47 20.34 0.88 -3.57
C ALA A 47 21.40 -0.15 -3.18
N ALA A 48 21.09 -1.45 -3.30
CA ALA A 48 22.06 -2.51 -3.04
C ALA A 48 23.25 -2.44 -4.01
N THR A 49 22.99 -2.26 -5.31
CA THR A 49 24.04 -2.09 -6.31
C THR A 49 24.87 -0.82 -6.09
N LEU A 50 24.24 0.30 -5.72
CA LEU A 50 24.92 1.54 -5.39
C LEU A 50 25.86 1.39 -4.18
N ARG A 51 25.48 0.62 -3.16
CA ARG A 51 26.37 0.27 -2.03
C ARG A 51 27.59 -0.51 -2.49
N SER A 52 27.43 -1.48 -3.38
CA SER A 52 28.55 -2.23 -3.97
C SER A 52 29.50 -1.34 -4.78
N LEU A 53 28.98 -0.27 -5.39
CA LEU A 53 29.77 0.77 -6.08
C LEU A 53 30.35 1.84 -5.15
N ARG A 54 30.14 1.74 -3.84
CA ARG A 54 30.52 2.75 -2.82
C ARG A 54 29.83 4.11 -3.00
N LYS A 55 28.72 4.16 -3.72
CA LYS A 55 27.86 5.35 -3.88
C LYS A 55 26.86 5.44 -2.72
N TYR A 56 27.38 5.56 -1.50
CA TYR A 56 26.57 5.39 -0.29
C TYR A 56 25.48 6.44 -0.11
N LYS A 57 25.77 7.71 -0.48
CA LYS A 57 24.80 8.80 -0.37
C LYS A 57 23.58 8.57 -1.26
N GLU A 58 23.81 8.23 -2.53
CA GLU A 58 22.74 7.91 -3.49
C GLU A 58 21.93 6.70 -3.02
N ALA A 59 22.60 5.66 -2.49
CA ALA A 59 21.93 4.48 -1.94
C ALA A 59 21.04 4.83 -0.72
N GLU A 60 21.51 5.68 0.17
CA GLU A 60 20.78 6.12 1.36
C GLU A 60 19.52 6.91 1.00
N GLU A 61 19.65 7.89 0.09
CA GLU A 61 18.51 8.67 -0.42
C GLU A 61 17.43 7.76 -1.01
N LEU A 62 17.84 6.75 -1.77
CA LEU A 62 16.92 5.79 -2.39
C LEU A 62 16.21 4.89 -1.36
N VAL A 63 16.93 4.45 -0.31
CA VAL A 63 16.35 3.64 0.78
C VAL A 63 15.34 4.46 1.58
N ILE A 64 15.67 5.72 1.90
CA ILE A 64 14.74 6.63 2.58
C ILE A 64 13.47 6.82 1.75
N GLN A 65 13.62 6.99 0.43
CA GLN A 65 12.48 7.10 -0.48
C GLN A 65 11.61 5.84 -0.49
N ALA A 66 12.21 4.65 -0.54
CA ALA A 66 11.51 3.36 -0.50
C ALA A 66 10.72 3.17 0.82
N GLN A 67 11.33 3.54 1.95
CA GLN A 67 10.70 3.47 3.27
C GLN A 67 9.52 4.45 3.40
N ASN A 68 9.69 5.72 3.05
CA ASN A 68 8.62 6.72 3.10
C ASN A 68 7.43 6.31 2.23
N THR A 69 7.71 5.73 1.07
CA THR A 69 6.67 5.24 0.15
C THR A 69 5.90 4.06 0.75
N SER A 70 6.61 3.15 1.43
CA SER A 70 6.00 2.03 2.15
C SER A 70 5.10 2.48 3.30
N ILE A 71 5.55 3.48 4.07
CA ILE A 71 4.78 4.07 5.19
C ILE A 71 3.49 4.72 4.66
N MET A 72 3.58 5.56 3.60
CA MET A 72 2.40 6.18 3.00
C MET A 72 1.37 5.15 2.49
N ASN A 73 1.82 4.01 1.97
CA ASN A 73 0.93 2.93 1.55
C ASN A 73 0.17 2.30 2.72
N PHE A 74 0.84 2.16 3.87
CA PHE A 74 0.22 1.65 5.08
C PHE A 74 -0.84 2.63 5.60
N ASP A 75 -0.51 3.92 5.69
CA ASP A 75 -1.43 4.96 6.18
C ASP A 75 -2.71 5.06 5.33
N LYS A 76 -2.59 5.00 4.01
CA LYS A 76 -3.77 4.99 3.11
C LYS A 76 -4.68 3.78 3.35
N LYS A 77 -4.09 2.58 3.57
CA LYS A 77 -4.86 1.37 3.87
C LYS A 77 -5.56 1.49 5.22
N VAL A 78 -4.87 1.97 6.25
CA VAL A 78 -5.44 2.20 7.58
C VAL A 78 -6.60 3.20 7.51
N TYR A 79 -6.41 4.32 6.80
CA TYR A 79 -7.46 5.33 6.61
C TYR A 79 -8.71 4.75 5.93
N SER A 80 -8.54 4.03 4.81
CA SER A 80 -9.65 3.39 4.10
C SER A 80 -10.37 2.36 4.97
N LEU A 81 -9.62 1.54 5.71
CA LEU A 81 -10.18 0.55 6.63
C LEU A 81 -10.99 1.21 7.75
N SER A 82 -10.46 2.29 8.34
CA SER A 82 -11.15 3.03 9.41
C SER A 82 -12.51 3.60 8.94
N ASN A 83 -12.57 4.11 7.71
CA ASN A 83 -13.80 4.63 7.12
C ASN A 83 -14.81 3.51 6.84
N PHE A 84 -14.33 2.36 6.35
CA PHE A 84 -15.17 1.18 6.18
C PHE A 84 -15.79 0.72 7.51
N ILE A 85 -14.96 0.59 8.55
CA ILE A 85 -15.40 0.21 9.91
C ILE A 85 -16.43 1.20 10.47
N LYS A 86 -16.22 2.51 10.32
CA LYS A 86 -17.20 3.52 10.74
C LYS A 86 -18.54 3.37 10.01
N LYS A 87 -18.51 3.09 8.70
CA LYS A 87 -19.72 2.91 7.89
C LYS A 87 -20.49 1.66 8.30
N THR A 88 -19.80 0.54 8.53
CA THR A 88 -20.44 -0.71 8.98
C THR A 88 -21.00 -0.56 10.39
N SER A 89 -20.27 0.09 11.32
CA SER A 89 -20.77 0.38 12.67
C SER A 89 -22.08 1.20 12.64
N LYS A 90 -22.12 2.25 11.81
CA LYS A 90 -23.34 3.07 11.63
C LYS A 90 -24.50 2.28 11.04
N MET A 91 -24.23 1.37 10.10
CA MET A 91 -25.26 0.50 9.51
C MET A 91 -25.81 -0.49 10.53
N MET A 92 -24.94 -1.15 11.30
CA MET A 92 -25.33 -2.09 12.36
C MET A 92 -26.18 -1.39 13.43
N SER A 93 -25.83 -0.16 13.82
CA SER A 93 -26.63 0.64 14.76
C SER A 93 -28.04 0.93 14.24
N LYS A 94 -28.19 1.27 12.95
CA LYS A 94 -29.52 1.45 12.34
C LYS A 94 -30.35 0.17 12.33
N ILE A 95 -29.72 -0.95 11.99
CA ILE A 95 -30.37 -2.27 11.97
C ILE A 95 -30.83 -2.67 13.38
N ALA A 96 -30.00 -2.45 14.40
CA ALA A 96 -30.36 -2.73 15.79
C ALA A 96 -31.58 -1.90 16.24
N HIS A 97 -31.61 -0.61 15.86
CA HIS A 97 -32.76 0.26 16.16
C HIS A 97 -34.05 -0.19 15.46
N SER A 98 -34.01 -0.65 14.21
CA SER A 98 -35.21 -1.15 13.53
C SER A 98 -35.76 -2.43 14.17
N PHE A 99 -34.89 -3.36 14.59
CA PHE A 99 -35.32 -4.59 15.26
C PHE A 99 -35.97 -4.34 16.63
N HIS A 100 -35.52 -3.34 17.39
CA HIS A 100 -36.19 -2.96 18.64
C HIS A 100 -37.55 -2.29 18.42
N LYS A 101 -37.71 -1.52 17.34
CA LYS A 101 -38.98 -0.84 17.04
C LYS A 101 -40.07 -1.80 16.55
N GLU A 102 -39.72 -2.84 15.78
CA GLU A 102 -40.67 -3.85 15.28
C GLU A 102 -41.14 -4.86 16.34
N ASN A 103 -40.47 -4.95 17.50
CA ASN A 103 -40.79 -5.89 18.58
C ASN A 103 -41.28 -5.19 19.86
N ASP A 104 -41.73 -3.93 19.77
CA ASP A 104 -42.34 -3.23 20.90
C ASP A 104 -43.77 -3.77 21.12
N PRO A 105 -44.06 -4.46 22.24
CA PRO A 105 -45.33 -5.15 22.47
C PRO A 105 -46.55 -4.22 22.61
N ASN A 106 -46.35 -2.90 22.49
CA ASN A 106 -47.41 -1.90 22.62
C ASN A 106 -48.06 -1.50 21.28
N ASP A 107 -47.54 -1.91 20.12
CA ASP A 107 -48.09 -1.51 18.81
C ASP A 107 -49.38 -2.27 18.42
N ASP A 108 -49.72 -3.38 19.11
CA ASP A 108 -50.92 -4.19 18.84
C ASP A 108 -52.17 -3.78 19.65
N LEU A 109 -52.08 -2.76 20.54
CA LEU A 109 -53.17 -2.41 21.47
C LEU A 109 -54.03 -1.20 21.07
N THR A 110 -53.85 -0.60 19.89
CA THR A 110 -54.71 0.53 19.44
C THR A 110 -55.69 0.17 18.33
N GLY A 111 -55.76 -1.12 17.96
CA GLY A 111 -56.44 -1.58 16.76
C GLY A 111 -57.86 -2.13 16.91
N THR A 112 -58.48 -2.24 18.09
CA THR A 112 -59.93 -2.59 18.19
C THR A 112 -60.54 -2.16 19.51
N SER A 113 -61.39 -1.13 19.51
CA SER A 113 -62.66 -1.15 20.26
C SER A 113 -63.51 0.09 19.93
N SER A 114 -64.70 -0.21 19.41
CA SER A 114 -65.96 0.55 19.32
C SER A 114 -65.97 2.02 18.93
#